data_AF-A0A445EH99-F1
#
_entry.id   AF-A0A445EH99-F1
#
_cell.length_a   1.000
_cell.length_b   1.000
_cell.length_c   1.000
_cell.angle_alpha   90.00
_cell.angle_beta   90.00
_cell.angle_gamma   90.00
#
_symmetry.space_group_name_H-M   'P 1'
#
loop_
_entity.id
_entity.type
_entity.pdbx_description
1 polymer ?
#
loop_
_entity_poly.entity_id
_entity_poly.type
_entity_poly.pdbx_seq_one_letter_code
_entity_poly.pdbx_strand_id
1 'polypeptide(L)'
;MISSSLNEQGLKLKMEQAPQRYAVVTGANKGIGIEIVRQLASNGVKVVLTSRDEKRGLHALETLKDLFHHLDVADPATVDSLANFIKSEFRKLHIKSGIVQTFELAEECLQINYYGAKRTSEALLPFLQLSESPRIVNVSSSLGKLKRVSNEWAKGILGDAENLTEERVDEVLNEFLKDIKEGCLERKGWPKVLGAYIISKAAMNAYTRIVAKRVK
;
A
#
# COMPACT_ATOMS: atom_id res chain seq x y z
N MET A 1 -30.22 -23.00 59.17
CA MET A 1 -28.75 -23.13 59.03
C MET A 1 -28.50 -24.30 58.09
N ILE A 2 -27.88 -24.21 56.91
CA ILE A 2 -27.22 -23.14 56.16
C ILE A 2 -27.51 -23.43 54.67
N SER A 3 -27.90 -22.39 53.95
CA SER A 3 -27.89 -22.30 52.49
C SER A 3 -26.46 -22.47 51.97
N SER A 4 -26.24 -23.28 50.93
CA SER A 4 -25.12 -23.03 50.03
C SER A 4 -25.48 -23.45 48.62
N SER A 5 -26.14 -22.53 47.93
CA SER A 5 -26.05 -22.36 46.48
C SER A 5 -24.59 -22.46 46.06
N LEU A 6 -24.22 -23.55 45.40
CA LEU A 6 -22.97 -23.59 44.64
C LEU A 6 -23.14 -22.60 43.49
N ASN A 7 -22.40 -21.51 43.62
CA ASN A 7 -22.43 -20.34 42.77
C ASN A 7 -21.89 -20.73 41.38
N GLU A 8 -22.77 -20.89 40.39
CA GLU A 8 -22.43 -21.08 38.96
C GLU A 8 -21.66 -19.89 38.34
N GLN A 9 -21.35 -18.85 39.12
CA GLN A 9 -20.63 -17.66 38.68
C GLN A 9 -19.09 -17.78 38.72
N GLY A 10 -18.54 -18.95 39.07
CA GLY A 10 -17.08 -19.13 39.28
C GLY A 10 -16.24 -19.52 38.05
N LEU A 11 -16.85 -19.84 36.91
CA LEU A 11 -16.14 -20.40 35.73
C LEU A 11 -16.43 -19.64 34.43
N LYS A 12 -16.52 -18.31 34.50
CA LYS A 12 -16.17 -17.50 33.33
C LYS A 12 -14.66 -17.32 33.34
N LEU A 13 -13.96 -18.26 32.69
CA LEU A 13 -12.67 -17.97 32.07
C LEU A 13 -12.84 -16.60 31.39
N LYS A 14 -12.15 -15.56 31.89
CA LYS A 14 -11.98 -14.33 31.14
C LYS A 14 -11.27 -14.77 29.86
N MET A 15 -12.03 -15.01 28.80
CA MET A 15 -11.48 -15.05 27.47
C MET A 15 -10.88 -13.67 27.28
N GLU A 16 -9.56 -13.60 27.42
CA GLU A 16 -8.79 -12.42 27.12
C GLU A 16 -9.14 -12.07 25.67
N GLN A 17 -9.92 -11.00 25.48
CA GLN A 17 -10.26 -10.55 24.14
C GLN A 17 -8.93 -10.22 23.47
N ALA A 18 -8.63 -10.91 22.37
CA ALA A 18 -7.43 -10.63 21.60
C ALA A 18 -7.36 -9.12 21.32
N PRO A 19 -6.17 -8.49 21.47
CA PRO A 19 -6.04 -7.05 21.35
C PRO A 19 -6.59 -6.56 20.01
N GLN A 20 -7.45 -5.55 20.05
CA GLN A 20 -8.06 -4.98 18.85
C GLN A 20 -6.98 -4.38 17.96
N ARG A 21 -6.85 -4.92 16.75
CA ARG A 21 -5.94 -4.37 15.73
C ARG A 21 -6.61 -3.27 14.93
N TYR A 22 -5.83 -2.28 14.55
CA TYR A 22 -6.26 -1.15 13.72
C TYR A 22 -5.39 -1.08 12.47
N ALA A 23 -5.97 -0.68 11.34
CA ALA A 23 -5.26 -0.46 10.09
C ALA A 23 -5.74 0.81 9.39
N VAL A 24 -4.84 1.48 8.69
CA VAL A 24 -5.17 2.57 7.75
C VAL A 24 -4.83 2.09 6.34
N VAL A 25 -5.77 2.21 5.41
CA VAL A 25 -5.54 1.82 4.00
C VAL A 25 -5.75 3.03 3.11
N THR A 26 -4.70 3.45 2.41
CA THR A 26 -4.73 4.60 1.51
C THR A 26 -5.32 4.26 0.14
N GLY A 27 -6.09 5.19 -0.45
CA GLY A 27 -6.61 5.01 -1.81
C GLY A 27 -7.56 3.83 -1.93
N ALA A 28 -8.34 3.59 -0.88
CA ALA A 28 -9.09 2.37 -0.65
C ALA A 28 -10.55 2.43 -1.11
N ASN A 29 -10.93 3.44 -1.90
CA ASN A 29 -12.30 3.57 -2.42
C ASN A 29 -12.61 2.67 -3.63
N LYS A 30 -11.61 1.96 -4.18
CA LYS A 30 -11.73 1.05 -5.33
C LYS A 30 -10.46 0.19 -5.48
N GLY A 31 -10.48 -0.75 -6.42
CA GLY A 31 -9.27 -1.48 -6.80
C GLY A 31 -8.72 -2.35 -5.66
N ILE A 32 -7.41 -2.56 -5.65
CA ILE A 32 -6.75 -3.39 -4.62
C ILE A 32 -7.01 -2.85 -3.20
N GLY A 33 -7.12 -1.53 -3.02
CA GLY A 33 -7.30 -0.93 -1.70
C GLY A 33 -8.61 -1.33 -1.02
N ILE A 34 -9.75 -1.37 -1.74
CA ILE A 34 -11.04 -1.78 -1.15
C ILE A 34 -11.03 -3.27 -0.79
N GLU A 35 -10.33 -4.11 -1.57
CA GLU A 35 -10.14 -5.53 -1.27
C GLU A 35 -9.34 -5.73 0.02
N ILE A 36 -8.26 -4.97 0.19
CA ILE A 36 -7.45 -4.99 1.43
C ILE A 36 -8.32 -4.62 2.63
N VAL A 37 -9.13 -3.55 2.53
CA VAL A 37 -10.04 -3.15 3.60
C VAL A 37 -10.99 -4.29 3.97
N ARG A 38 -11.61 -4.93 2.97
CA ARG A 38 -12.54 -6.04 3.20
C ARG A 38 -11.87 -7.20 3.91
N GLN A 39 -10.73 -7.68 3.41
CA GLN A 39 -10.06 -8.84 4.01
C GLN A 39 -9.59 -8.54 5.44
N LEU A 40 -9.04 -7.35 5.70
CA LEU A 40 -8.65 -6.95 7.05
C LEU A 40 -9.87 -6.89 7.99
N ALA A 41 -10.98 -6.29 7.54
CA ALA A 41 -12.21 -6.19 8.32
C ALA A 41 -12.82 -7.57 8.62
N SER A 42 -12.87 -8.48 7.63
CA SER A 42 -13.34 -9.86 7.81
C SER A 42 -12.46 -10.66 8.79
N ASN A 43 -11.21 -10.24 9.00
CA ASN A 43 -10.29 -10.82 10.00
C ASN A 43 -10.28 -10.05 11.35
N GLY A 44 -11.33 -9.25 11.61
CA GLY A 44 -11.54 -8.55 12.89
C GLY A 44 -10.67 -7.31 13.09
N VAL A 45 -9.97 -6.81 12.08
CA VAL A 45 -9.20 -5.56 12.15
C VAL A 45 -10.13 -4.37 11.94
N LYS A 46 -10.05 -3.34 12.79
CA LYS A 46 -10.75 -2.08 12.56
C LYS A 46 -9.99 -1.25 11.53
N VAL A 47 -10.60 -1.02 10.37
CA VAL A 47 -9.92 -0.38 9.24
C VAL A 47 -10.44 1.04 9.02
N VAL A 48 -9.51 1.99 8.92
CA VAL A 48 -9.76 3.34 8.41
C VAL A 48 -9.54 3.32 6.89
N LEU A 49 -10.64 3.30 6.15
CA LEU A 49 -10.63 3.47 4.69
C LEU A 49 -10.39 4.94 4.36
N THR A 50 -9.41 5.24 3.50
CA THR A 50 -9.19 6.62 3.03
C THR A 50 -9.37 6.74 1.52
N SER A 51 -9.88 7.90 1.11
CA SER A 51 -10.12 8.27 -0.29
C SER A 51 -9.72 9.73 -0.47
N ARG A 52 -9.18 10.07 -1.65
CA ARG A 52 -8.98 11.48 -2.03
C ARG A 52 -10.30 12.21 -2.26
N ASP A 53 -11.35 11.46 -2.56
CA ASP A 53 -12.68 11.97 -2.88
C ASP A 53 -13.67 11.44 -1.84
N GLU A 54 -14.26 12.35 -1.08
CA GLU A 54 -15.15 12.04 0.04
C GLU A 54 -16.35 11.22 -0.40
N LYS A 55 -17.05 11.64 -1.46
CA LYS A 55 -18.24 10.95 -1.98
C LYS A 55 -17.92 9.51 -2.38
N ARG A 56 -16.80 9.30 -3.08
CA ARG A 56 -16.33 7.95 -3.44
C ARG A 56 -15.90 7.14 -2.23
N GLY A 57 -15.36 7.76 -1.19
CA GLY A 57 -15.00 7.11 0.06
C GLY A 57 -16.23 6.62 0.83
N LEU A 58 -17.23 7.49 0.99
CA LEU A 58 -18.50 7.16 1.64
C LEU A 58 -19.24 6.05 0.90
N HIS A 59 -19.34 6.16 -0.43
CA HIS A 59 -19.93 5.09 -1.24
C HIS A 59 -19.21 3.75 -1.08
N ALA A 60 -17.86 3.75 -0.99
CA ALA A 60 -17.10 2.54 -0.75
C ALA A 60 -17.36 1.93 0.63
N LEU A 61 -17.69 2.73 1.65
CA LEU A 61 -18.10 2.23 2.97
C LEU A 61 -19.49 1.58 2.93
N GLU A 62 -20.41 2.13 2.12
CA GLU A 62 -21.73 1.53 1.90
C GLU A 62 -21.60 0.17 1.22
N THR A 63 -20.82 0.09 0.13
CA THR A 63 -20.65 -1.18 -0.60
C THR A 63 -19.98 -2.26 0.23
N LEU A 64 -19.13 -1.91 1.22
CA LEU A 64 -18.50 -2.90 2.11
C LEU A 64 -19.52 -3.68 2.95
N LYS A 65 -20.71 -3.14 3.20
CA LYS A 65 -21.81 -3.87 3.87
C LYS A 65 -22.48 -4.88 2.94
N ASP A 66 -22.51 -4.60 1.65
CA ASP A 66 -23.09 -5.47 0.61
C ASP A 66 -22.07 -6.47 0.02
N LEU A 67 -20.81 -6.38 0.43
CA LEU A 67 -19.66 -7.11 -0.12
C LEU A 67 -19.36 -8.44 0.60
N PHE A 68 -20.37 -9.08 1.19
CA PHE A 68 -20.24 -10.48 1.60
C PHE A 68 -20.38 -11.38 0.37
N HIS A 69 -19.30 -12.08 0.02
CA HIS A 69 -19.33 -13.13 -0.98
C HIS A 69 -18.98 -14.45 -0.29
N HIS A 70 -19.90 -15.41 -0.33
CA HIS A 70 -19.66 -16.74 0.21
C HIS A 70 -18.49 -17.42 -0.51
N LEU A 71 -17.62 -18.09 0.24
CA LEU A 71 -16.48 -18.87 -0.26
C LEU A 71 -16.34 -20.14 0.59
N ASP A 72 -16.39 -21.29 -0.06
CA ASP A 72 -15.94 -22.58 0.46
C ASP A 72 -14.82 -23.10 -0.47
N VAL A 73 -13.60 -23.18 0.05
CA VAL A 73 -12.43 -23.59 -0.74
C VAL A 73 -12.48 -25.04 -1.21
N ALA A 74 -13.36 -25.87 -0.63
CA ALA A 74 -13.63 -27.23 -1.08
C ALA A 74 -14.70 -27.29 -2.19
N ASP A 75 -15.41 -26.20 -2.44
CA ASP A 75 -16.40 -26.05 -3.52
C ASP A 75 -15.84 -25.15 -4.65
N PRO A 76 -15.40 -25.75 -5.78
CA PRO A 76 -14.89 -25.01 -6.94
C PRO A 76 -15.86 -23.94 -7.47
N ALA A 77 -17.17 -24.11 -7.33
CA ALA A 77 -18.16 -23.16 -7.83
C ALA A 77 -18.12 -21.83 -7.06
N THR A 78 -17.87 -21.87 -5.75
CA THR A 78 -17.76 -20.66 -4.94
C THR A 78 -16.44 -19.92 -5.20
N VAL A 79 -15.36 -20.67 -5.48
CA VAL A 79 -14.07 -20.11 -5.93
C VAL A 79 -14.21 -19.40 -7.27
N ASP A 80 -14.88 -20.03 -8.24
CA ASP A 80 -15.14 -19.45 -9.56
C ASP A 80 -16.06 -18.23 -9.48
N SER A 81 -17.08 -18.29 -8.61
CA SER A 81 -18.00 -17.18 -8.38
C SER A 81 -17.28 -15.96 -7.79
N LEU A 82 -16.42 -16.19 -6.78
CA LEU A 82 -15.55 -15.15 -6.23
C LEU A 82 -14.59 -14.60 -7.28
N ALA A 83 -13.98 -15.45 -8.11
CA ALA A 83 -13.09 -15.02 -9.18
C ALA A 83 -13.82 -14.13 -10.21
N ASN A 84 -15.07 -14.47 -10.55
CA ASN A 84 -15.90 -13.67 -11.46
C ASN A 84 -16.34 -12.34 -10.83
N PHE A 85 -16.68 -12.34 -9.55
CA PHE A 85 -17.00 -11.13 -8.78
C PHE A 85 -15.81 -10.16 -8.71
N ILE A 86 -14.62 -10.68 -8.39
CA ILE A 86 -13.35 -9.93 -8.42
C ILE A 86 -13.10 -9.38 -9.84
N LYS A 87 -13.34 -10.20 -10.87
CA LYS A 87 -13.15 -9.79 -12.28
C LYS A 87 -14.11 -8.70 -12.73
N SER A 88 -15.35 -8.63 -12.23
CA SER A 88 -16.30 -7.56 -12.55
C SER A 88 -15.96 -6.25 -11.84
N GLU A 89 -15.61 -6.32 -10.54
CA GLU A 89 -15.33 -5.14 -9.71
C GLU A 89 -13.97 -4.48 -10.02
N PHE A 90 -12.94 -5.27 -10.33
CA PHE A 90 -11.57 -4.76 -10.48
C PHE A 90 -11.13 -4.48 -11.92
N ARG A 91 -12.06 -4.53 -12.88
CA ARG A 91 -11.79 -4.45 -14.33
C ARG A 91 -11.29 -3.08 -14.86
N LYS A 92 -11.08 -2.07 -14.01
CA LYS A 92 -10.64 -0.73 -14.41
C LYS A 92 -9.36 -0.26 -13.69
N LEU A 93 -8.27 -1.01 -13.81
CA LEU A 93 -6.93 -0.40 -13.78
C LEU A 93 -6.49 -0.10 -15.21
N HIS A 94 -6.98 1.01 -15.76
CA HIS A 94 -6.43 1.55 -17.00
C HIS A 94 -5.00 2.06 -16.73
N ILE A 95 -4.01 1.23 -17.00
CA ILE A 95 -2.67 1.73 -17.31
C ILE A 95 -2.79 2.25 -18.75
N LYS A 96 -2.94 3.57 -18.94
CA LYS A 96 -2.85 4.17 -20.27
C LYS A 96 -1.41 3.99 -20.78
N SER A 97 -1.11 2.84 -21.37
CA SER A 97 0.13 2.59 -22.10
C SER A 97 0.09 3.45 -23.36
N GLY A 98 0.93 4.49 -23.41
CA GLY A 98 1.03 5.38 -24.58
C GLY A 98 1.08 6.87 -24.25
N ILE A 99 1.02 7.26 -22.98
CA ILE A 99 1.19 8.67 -22.61
C ILE A 99 2.68 9.03 -22.70
N VAL A 100 3.01 9.98 -23.58
CA VAL A 100 4.27 10.73 -23.51
C VAL A 100 4.38 11.30 -22.11
N GLN A 101 5.42 10.92 -21.38
CA GLN A 101 5.64 11.39 -20.02
C GLN A 101 5.99 12.88 -20.04
N THR A 102 5.04 13.74 -19.66
CA THR A 102 5.31 15.15 -19.40
C THR A 102 5.94 15.32 -18.02
N PHE A 103 6.55 16.48 -17.78
CA PHE A 103 7.08 16.85 -16.46
C PHE A 103 5.99 16.79 -15.40
N GLU A 104 4.81 17.35 -15.67
CA GLU A 104 3.69 17.45 -14.73
C GLU A 104 3.16 16.06 -14.35
N LEU A 105 3.03 15.16 -15.34
CA LEU A 105 2.59 13.79 -15.10
C LEU A 105 3.64 12.97 -14.34
N ALA A 106 4.93 13.22 -14.59
CA ALA A 106 6.01 12.59 -13.85
C ALA A 106 6.06 13.08 -12.41
N GLU A 107 5.96 14.39 -12.20
CA GLU A 107 5.91 15.02 -10.88
C GLU A 107 4.71 14.50 -10.09
N GLU A 108 3.49 14.52 -10.66
CA GLU A 108 2.30 13.96 -10.02
C GLU A 108 2.52 12.48 -9.65
N CYS A 109 3.13 11.69 -10.54
CA CYS A 109 3.43 10.29 -10.30
C CYS A 109 4.37 10.10 -9.09
N LEU A 110 5.46 10.87 -8.99
CA LEU A 110 6.38 10.80 -7.85
C LEU A 110 5.72 11.31 -6.56
N GLN A 111 4.96 12.40 -6.65
CA GLN A 111 4.24 13.00 -5.52
C GLN A 111 3.24 12.02 -4.89
N ILE A 112 2.54 11.22 -5.71
CA ILE A 112 1.58 10.23 -5.22
C ILE A 112 2.30 8.95 -4.78
N ASN A 113 3.11 8.36 -5.65
CA ASN A 113 3.62 7.00 -5.45
C ASN A 113 4.76 6.91 -4.44
N TYR A 114 5.54 7.99 -4.26
CA TYR A 114 6.66 8.02 -3.33
C TYR A 114 6.41 9.00 -2.19
N TYR A 115 6.32 10.31 -2.47
CA TYR A 115 6.23 11.32 -1.42
C TYR A 115 4.94 11.22 -0.60
N GLY A 116 3.83 10.83 -1.22
CA GLY A 116 2.56 10.56 -0.54
C GLY A 116 2.72 9.46 0.50
N ALA A 117 3.22 8.30 0.08
CA ALA A 117 3.45 7.17 0.97
C ALA A 117 4.53 7.42 2.03
N LYS A 118 5.61 8.15 1.69
CA LYS A 118 6.63 8.62 2.65
C LYS A 118 5.98 9.46 3.75
N ARG A 119 5.31 10.55 3.39
CA ARG A 119 4.61 11.45 4.33
C ARG A 119 3.58 10.73 5.19
N THR A 120 2.79 9.82 4.58
CA THR A 120 1.81 9.02 5.34
C THR A 120 2.50 8.12 6.35
N SER A 121 3.59 7.45 5.96
CA SER A 121 4.34 6.57 6.87
C SER A 121 4.95 7.37 8.03
N GLU A 122 5.55 8.52 7.76
CA GLU A 122 6.14 9.41 8.76
C GLU A 122 5.09 9.93 9.75
N ALA A 123 3.95 10.42 9.24
CA ALA A 123 2.86 10.94 10.06
C ALA A 123 2.23 9.85 10.97
N LEU A 124 2.22 8.60 10.51
CA LEU A 124 1.67 7.48 11.27
C LEU A 124 2.70 6.78 12.17
N LEU A 125 3.99 7.06 12.00
CA LEU A 125 5.07 6.38 12.72
C LEU A 125 4.94 6.48 14.25
N PRO A 126 4.61 7.64 14.86
CA PRO A 126 4.43 7.73 16.31
C PRO A 126 3.32 6.82 16.84
N PHE A 127 2.23 6.64 16.07
CA PHE A 127 1.13 5.76 16.47
C PHE A 127 1.47 4.29 16.26
N LEU A 128 2.22 3.97 15.21
CA LEU A 128 2.71 2.61 14.97
C LEU A 128 3.63 2.15 16.11
N GLN A 129 4.46 3.03 16.67
CA GLN A 129 5.33 2.71 17.82
C GLN A 129 4.57 2.38 19.11
N LEU A 130 3.28 2.74 19.21
CA LEU A 130 2.42 2.32 20.32
C LEU A 130 1.86 0.91 20.15
N SER A 131 2.00 0.31 18.96
CA SER A 131 1.54 -1.05 18.68
C SER A 131 2.56 -2.08 19.14
N GLU A 132 2.10 -3.20 19.71
CA GLU A 132 2.95 -4.36 20.02
C GLU A 132 3.45 -5.08 18.76
N SER A 133 2.82 -4.86 17.60
CA SER A 133 3.20 -5.50 16.34
C SER A 133 2.96 -4.56 15.14
N PRO A 134 3.74 -3.46 15.03
CA PRO A 134 3.59 -2.49 13.96
C PRO A 134 3.86 -3.13 12.59
N ARG A 135 3.08 -2.72 11.58
CA ARG A 135 3.24 -3.17 10.20
C ARG A 135 3.02 -1.99 9.25
N ILE A 136 3.97 -1.79 8.35
CA ILE A 136 3.83 -0.91 7.18
C ILE A 136 3.93 -1.79 5.94
N VAL A 137 2.94 -1.68 5.04
CA VAL A 137 2.92 -2.42 3.76
C VAL A 137 2.85 -1.41 2.62
N ASN A 138 3.96 -1.26 1.90
CA ASN A 138 4.03 -0.41 0.72
C ASN A 138 3.71 -1.20 -0.54
N VAL A 139 2.59 -0.87 -1.20
CA VAL A 139 2.17 -1.53 -2.45
C VAL A 139 3.04 -1.04 -3.62
N SER A 140 4.00 -1.87 -4.01
CA SER A 140 4.95 -1.58 -5.09
C SER A 140 4.56 -2.23 -6.43
N SER A 141 5.52 -2.41 -7.33
CA SER A 141 5.36 -3.09 -8.63
C SER A 141 6.61 -3.88 -8.99
N SER A 142 6.45 -4.95 -9.78
CA SER A 142 7.58 -5.68 -10.38
C SER A 142 8.43 -4.80 -11.32
N LEU A 143 7.86 -3.70 -11.81
CA LEU A 143 8.55 -2.67 -12.57
C LEU A 143 9.52 -1.83 -11.74
N GLY A 144 9.38 -1.82 -10.40
CA GLY A 144 10.32 -1.15 -9.48
C GLY A 144 11.60 -1.95 -9.19
N LYS A 145 11.83 -3.09 -9.88
CA LYS A 145 13.09 -3.85 -9.74
C LYS A 145 14.23 -3.05 -10.37
N LEU A 146 15.40 -3.06 -9.73
CA LEU A 146 16.60 -2.32 -10.20
C LEU A 146 17.00 -2.64 -11.65
N LYS A 147 16.75 -3.87 -12.13
CA LYS A 147 16.97 -4.23 -13.54
C LYS A 147 16.11 -3.45 -14.55
N ARG A 148 15.10 -2.72 -14.10
CA ARG A 148 14.26 -1.82 -14.91
C ARG A 148 14.71 -0.36 -14.83
N VAL A 149 15.59 -0.03 -13.90
CA VAL A 149 16.24 1.29 -13.81
C VAL A 149 17.46 1.24 -14.72
N SER A 150 17.40 1.84 -15.90
CA SER A 150 18.50 1.82 -16.87
C SER A 150 19.57 2.88 -16.62
N ASN A 151 19.30 3.89 -15.80
CA ASN A 151 20.30 4.87 -15.39
C ASN A 151 21.19 4.23 -14.31
N GLU A 152 22.47 3.99 -14.65
CA GLU A 152 23.38 3.24 -13.78
C GLU A 152 23.72 3.97 -12.48
N TRP A 153 23.81 5.30 -12.50
CA TRP A 153 24.02 6.10 -11.29
C TRP A 153 22.86 5.93 -10.31
N ALA A 154 21.62 6.11 -10.78
CA ALA A 154 20.41 5.91 -9.99
C ALA A 154 20.28 4.46 -9.51
N LYS A 155 20.61 3.48 -10.36
CA LYS A 155 20.63 2.06 -9.98
C LYS A 155 21.63 1.79 -8.86
N GLY A 156 22.83 2.39 -8.94
CA GLY A 156 23.85 2.31 -7.90
C GLY A 156 23.35 2.84 -6.55
N ILE A 157 22.78 4.06 -6.56
CA ILE A 157 22.23 4.67 -5.33
C ILE A 157 21.09 3.82 -4.74
N LEU A 158 20.08 3.46 -5.53
CA LEU A 158 18.91 2.72 -5.04
C LEU A 158 19.24 1.27 -4.66
N GLY A 159 20.35 0.73 -5.18
CA GLY A 159 20.83 -0.62 -4.92
C GLY A 159 21.71 -0.76 -3.68
N ASP A 160 22.37 0.32 -3.27
CA ASP A 160 23.29 0.38 -2.15
C ASP A 160 22.55 0.37 -0.79
N ALA A 161 22.09 -0.81 -0.38
CA ALA A 161 21.27 -0.98 0.84
C ALA A 161 22.00 -0.60 2.14
N GLU A 162 23.33 -0.62 2.14
CA GLU A 162 24.17 -0.28 3.28
C GLU A 162 24.15 1.23 3.53
N ASN A 163 24.38 2.03 2.49
CA ASN A 163 24.47 3.49 2.59
C ASN A 163 23.20 4.21 2.11
N LEU A 164 22.07 3.50 2.06
CA LEU A 164 20.81 4.05 1.61
C LEU A 164 20.20 5.01 2.65
N THR A 165 19.95 6.25 2.23
CA THR A 165 19.25 7.26 3.03
C THR A 165 18.12 7.90 2.23
N GLU A 166 17.22 8.63 2.89
CA GLU A 166 16.12 9.29 2.20
C GLU A 166 16.61 10.40 1.29
N GLU A 167 17.64 11.13 1.72
CA GLU A 167 18.26 12.23 0.98
C GLU A 167 18.81 11.70 -0.34
N ARG A 168 19.49 10.54 -0.33
CA ARG A 168 20.00 9.91 -1.55
C ARG A 168 18.89 9.43 -2.48
N VAL A 169 17.76 8.95 -1.93
CA VAL A 169 16.60 8.62 -2.77
C VAL A 169 16.00 9.88 -3.38
N ASP A 170 15.88 10.95 -2.59
CA ASP A 170 15.34 12.24 -3.02
C ASP A 170 16.24 12.89 -4.09
N GLU A 171 17.57 12.77 -3.99
CA GLU A 171 18.53 13.17 -5.02
C GLU A 171 18.26 12.48 -6.37
N VAL A 172 18.04 11.16 -6.37
CA VAL A 172 17.71 10.40 -7.58
C VAL A 172 16.41 10.90 -8.21
N LEU A 173 15.39 11.16 -7.40
CA LEU A 173 14.09 11.65 -7.88
C LEU A 173 14.19 13.07 -8.44
N ASN A 174 14.96 13.94 -7.79
CA ASN A 174 15.17 15.32 -8.23
C ASN A 174 15.95 15.39 -9.55
N GLU A 175 17.02 14.61 -9.70
CA GLU A 175 17.77 14.55 -10.96
C GLU A 175 16.90 13.96 -12.08
N PHE A 176 16.09 12.93 -11.79
CA PHE A 176 15.14 12.40 -12.77
C PHE A 176 14.14 13.45 -13.26
N LEU A 177 13.53 14.24 -12.36
CA LEU A 177 12.60 15.32 -12.73
C LEU A 177 13.27 16.42 -13.54
N LYS A 178 14.48 16.82 -13.14
CA LYS A 178 15.31 17.78 -13.89
C LYS A 178 15.55 17.28 -15.32
N ASP A 179 15.88 16.01 -15.48
CA ASP A 179 16.19 15.42 -16.79
C ASP A 179 14.97 15.28 -17.70
N ILE A 180 13.77 15.13 -17.12
CA ILE A 180 12.52 15.26 -17.89
C ILE A 180 12.38 16.69 -18.40
N LYS A 181 12.56 17.68 -17.52
CA LYS A 181 12.40 19.10 -17.86
C LYS A 181 13.38 19.55 -18.94
N GLU A 182 14.59 19.00 -18.92
CA GLU A 182 15.63 19.24 -19.93
C GLU A 182 15.48 18.39 -21.20
N GLY A 183 14.50 17.47 -21.26
CA GLY A 183 14.28 16.59 -22.40
C GLY A 183 15.42 15.61 -22.66
N CYS A 184 16.19 15.25 -21.63
CA CYS A 184 17.45 14.50 -21.77
C CYS A 184 17.41 13.07 -21.22
N LEU A 185 16.22 12.54 -20.91
CA LEU A 185 16.02 11.20 -20.34
C LEU A 185 16.79 10.11 -21.07
N GLU A 186 16.61 9.98 -22.39
CA GLU A 186 17.21 8.91 -23.19
C GLU A 186 18.74 9.02 -23.22
N ARG A 187 19.26 10.24 -23.39
CA ARG A 187 20.70 10.52 -23.38
C ARG A 187 21.34 10.18 -22.03
N LYS A 188 20.63 10.42 -20.92
CA LYS A 188 21.07 10.07 -19.56
C LYS A 188 20.67 8.65 -19.15
N GLY A 189 20.20 7.82 -20.07
CA GLY A 189 19.93 6.40 -19.83
C GLY A 189 18.71 6.13 -18.95
N TRP A 190 17.79 7.07 -18.77
CA TRP A 190 16.56 6.84 -18.00
C TRP A 190 15.55 5.98 -18.77
N PRO A 191 14.64 5.27 -18.08
CA PRO A 191 13.63 4.46 -18.76
C PRO A 191 12.66 5.33 -19.58
N LYS A 192 12.57 5.07 -20.89
CA LYS A 192 11.73 5.82 -21.83
C LYS A 192 10.23 5.61 -21.64
N VAL A 193 9.85 4.36 -21.37
CA VAL A 193 8.46 3.95 -21.24
C VAL A 193 8.17 3.73 -19.76
N LEU A 194 7.15 4.42 -19.24
CA LEU A 194 6.76 4.35 -17.83
C LEU A 194 7.88 4.81 -16.87
N GLY A 195 8.76 5.73 -17.29
CA GLY A 195 9.91 6.22 -16.52
C GLY A 195 9.56 6.59 -15.07
N ALA A 196 8.73 7.61 -14.86
CA ALA A 196 8.34 8.01 -13.49
C ALA A 196 7.65 6.89 -12.69
N TYR A 197 6.92 5.98 -13.33
CA TYR A 197 6.32 4.85 -12.62
C TYR A 197 7.38 3.83 -12.17
N ILE A 198 8.32 3.48 -13.04
CA ILE A 198 9.47 2.62 -12.71
C ILE A 198 10.30 3.25 -11.59
N ILE A 199 10.67 4.52 -11.74
CA ILE A 199 11.51 5.25 -10.80
C ILE A 199 10.80 5.43 -9.45
N SER A 200 9.52 5.83 -9.42
CA SER A 200 8.77 5.93 -8.17
C SER A 200 8.64 4.59 -7.43
N LYS A 201 8.45 3.47 -8.15
CA LYS A 201 8.36 2.14 -7.53
C LYS A 201 9.72 1.60 -7.08
N ALA A 202 10.81 1.94 -7.77
CA ALA A 202 12.16 1.65 -7.31
C ALA A 202 12.50 2.46 -6.04
N ALA A 203 12.17 3.75 -6.02
CA ALA A 203 12.31 4.62 -4.85
C ALA A 203 11.47 4.13 -3.66
N MET A 204 10.24 3.65 -3.91
CA MET A 204 9.40 3.04 -2.87
C MET A 204 10.03 1.78 -2.26
N ASN A 205 10.65 0.93 -3.09
CA ASN A 205 11.37 -0.26 -2.60
C ASN A 205 12.57 0.13 -1.75
N ALA A 206 13.32 1.15 -2.17
CA ALA A 206 14.43 1.73 -1.41
C ALA A 206 13.95 2.28 -0.06
N TYR A 207 12.93 3.15 -0.07
CA TYR A 207 12.32 3.71 1.14
C TYR A 207 11.81 2.65 2.12
N THR A 208 11.21 1.57 1.61
CA THR A 208 10.75 0.46 2.45
C THR A 208 11.90 -0.17 3.24
N ARG A 209 13.10 -0.29 2.65
CA ARG A 209 14.30 -0.77 3.35
C ARG A 209 14.79 0.21 4.41
N ILE A 210 14.69 1.51 4.15
CA ILE A 210 15.05 2.57 5.11
C ILE A 210 14.12 2.49 6.32
N VAL A 211 12.80 2.49 6.11
CA VAL A 211 11.79 2.46 7.17
C VAL A 211 11.83 1.17 7.97
N ALA A 212 12.13 0.03 7.34
CA ALA A 212 12.30 -1.25 8.03
C ALA A 212 13.41 -1.22 9.11
N LYS A 213 14.38 -0.30 9.01
CA LYS A 213 15.40 -0.09 10.06
C LYS A 213 14.86 0.70 11.26
N ARG A 214 13.76 1.45 11.10
CA ARG A 214 13.15 2.34 12.11
C ARG A 214 11.96 1.72 12.85
N VAL A 215 11.25 0.81 12.19
CA VAL A 215 10.12 0.07 12.77
C VAL A 215 10.66 -1.27 13.28
N LYS A 216 11.29 -1.23 14.45
CA LYS A 216 11.74 -2.40 15.21
C LYS A 216 11.12 -2.38 16.59
#